data_AF-A0A2N6N6Z3-F1
#
_entry.id   AF-A0A2N6N6Z3-F1
#
_cell.length_a   1.000
_cell.length_b   1.000
_cell.length_c   1.000
_cell.angle_alpha   90.00
_cell.angle_beta   90.00
_cell.angle_gamma   90.00
#
_symmetry.space_group_name_H-M   'P 1'
#
loop_
_entity.id
_entity.type
_entity.pdbx_description
1 polymer ?
#
loop_
_entity_poly.entity_id
_entity_poly.type
_entity_poly.pdbx_seq_one_letter_code
_entity_poly.pdbx_strand_id
1 'polypeptide(L)' 'MNRIKKTTHFGYQTISENQKTNKIKNLFKLVEKKYDLMNDLISLGIYRF' A
#
# COMPACT_ATOMS: atom_id res chain seq x y z
N MET A 1 22.68 20.17 -15.76
CA MET A 1 22.21 19.56 -14.49
C MET A 1 21.60 18.19 -14.80
N ASN A 2 22.39 17.11 -14.77
CA ASN A 2 21.90 15.75 -15.07
C ASN A 2 21.12 15.21 -13.86
N ARG A 3 19.79 15.26 -13.92
CA ARG A 3 18.95 14.54 -12.95
C ARG A 3 18.99 13.05 -13.29
N ILE A 4 19.92 12.32 -12.69
CA ILE A 4 19.92 10.85 -12.71
C ILE A 4 18.58 10.43 -12.07
N LYS A 5 17.63 9.98 -12.89
CA LYS A 5 16.35 9.45 -12.41
C LYS A 5 16.66 8.14 -11.69
N LYS A 6 16.86 8.22 -10.36
CA LYS A 6 17.07 7.03 -9.53
C LYS A 6 15.80 6.19 -9.56
N THR A 7 15.89 5.04 -10.23
CA THR A 7 14.84 4.03 -10.29
C THR A 7 15.20 2.85 -9.40
N THR A 8 14.20 2.24 -8.80
CA THR A 8 14.32 1.17 -7.81
C THR A 8 13.30 0.08 -8.14
N HIS A 9 13.64 -1.16 -7.81
CA HIS A 9 12.73 -2.28 -8.01
C HIS A 9 11.71 -2.34 -6.86
N PHE A 10 10.45 -2.53 -7.21
CA PHE A 10 9.33 -2.71 -6.29
C PHE A 10 8.53 -3.93 -6.73
N GLY A 11 8.84 -5.07 -6.11
CA GLY A 11 8.38 -6.37 -6.60
C GLY A 11 8.95 -6.65 -7.98
N TYR A 12 8.07 -6.90 -8.95
CA TYR A 12 8.40 -7.16 -10.35
C TYR A 12 8.45 -5.89 -11.23
N GLN A 13 8.14 -4.71 -10.69
CA GLN A 13 8.12 -3.46 -11.44
C GLN A 13 9.30 -2.56 -11.07
N THR A 14 9.91 -1.92 -12.06
CA THR A 14 10.89 -0.85 -11.88
C THR A 14 10.16 0.49 -11.79
N ILE A 15 10.32 1.19 -10.68
CA ILE A 15 9.65 2.47 -10.41
C ILE A 15 10.68 3.55 -10.07
N SER A 16 10.32 4.83 -10.15
CA SER A 16 11.20 5.89 -9.63
C SER A 16 11.24 5.87 -8.09
N GLU A 17 12.37 6.23 -7.48
CA GLU A 17 12.50 6.31 -6.02
C GLU A 17 11.41 7.20 -5.40
N ASN A 18 11.10 8.34 -6.03
CA ASN A 18 10.02 9.23 -5.58
C ASN A 18 8.64 8.56 -5.55
N GLN A 19 8.40 7.57 -6.42
CA GLN A 19 7.13 6.84 -6.47
C GLN A 19 7.09 5.66 -5.49
N LYS A 20 8.23 5.19 -5.00
CA LYS A 20 8.33 4.04 -4.09
C LYS A 20 7.58 4.28 -2.79
N THR A 21 7.84 5.41 -2.13
CA THR A 21 7.22 5.75 -0.85
C THR A 21 5.69 5.85 -0.95
N ASN A 22 5.18 6.47 -2.02
CA ASN A 22 3.74 6.58 -2.25
C ASN A 22 3.09 5.23 -2.55
N LYS A 23 3.74 4.36 -3.35
CA LYS A 23 3.24 3.00 -3.61
C LYS A 23 3.22 2.14 -2.35
N ILE A 24 4.26 2.21 -1.52
CA ILE A 24 4.33 1.51 -0.24
C ILE A 24 3.18 1.96 0.67
N LYS A 25 2.98 3.27 0.83
CA LYS A 25 1.89 3.82 1.66
C LYS A 25 0.51 3.35 1.19
N ASN A 26 0.28 3.28 -0.11
CA ASN A 26 -0.97 2.76 -0.65
C ASN A 26 -1.13 1.25 -0.39
N LEU A 27 -0.06 0.47 -0.49
CA LEU A 27 -0.09 -0.95 -0.17
C LEU A 27 -0.46 -1.19 1.29
N PHE A 28 0.13 -0.44 2.22
CA PHE A 28 -0.22 -0.50 3.65
C PHE A 28 -1.70 -0.20 3.90
N LYS A 29 -2.25 0.86 3.28
CA LYS A 29 -3.68 1.18 3.38
C LYS A 29 -4.60 0.07 2.84
N LEU A 30 -4.16 -0.67 1.82
CA LEU A 30 -4.94 -1.79 1.27
C LEU A 30 -4.93 -3.00 2.19
N VAL A 31 -3.83 -3.22 2.92
CA VAL A 31 -3.73 -4.29 3.91
C VAL A 31 -4.62 -3.99 5.11
N GLU A 32 -4.57 -2.77 5.66
CA GLU A 32 -5.45 -2.33 6.75
C GLU A 32 -6.94 -2.53 6.39
N LYS A 33 -7.35 -2.03 5.22
CA LYS A 33 -8.74 -2.18 4.75
C LYS A 33 -9.19 -3.62 4.57
N LYS A 34 -8.28 -4.54 4.20
CA LYS A 34 -8.64 -5.96 4.02
C LYS A 34 -8.88 -6.66 5.35
N TYR A 35 -8.13 -6.30 6.40
CA TYR A 35 -8.36 -6.82 7.73
C TYR A 35 -9.65 -6.26 8.33
N ASP A 36 -9.92 -4.97 8.14
CA ASP A 36 -11.18 -4.34 8.55
C ASP A 36 -12.38 -5.06 7.90
N LEU A 37 -12.32 -5.31 6.58
CA LEU A 37 -13.37 -6.01 5.85
C LEU A 37 -13.62 -7.43 6.38
N MET A 38 -12.55 -8.16 6.69
CA MET A 38 -12.68 -9.54 7.16
C MET A 38 -13.23 -9.62 8.58
N ASN A 39 -12.83 -8.71 9.47
CA ASN A 39 -13.41 -8.59 10.81
C ASN A 39 -14.86 -8.11 10.76
N ASP A 40 -15.19 -7.14 9.91
CA ASP A 40 -16.56 -6.66 9.73
C ASP A 40 -17.50 -7.78 9.26
N LEU A 41 -17.02 -8.65 8.36
CA LEU A 41 -17.78 -9.78 7.83
C LEU A 41 -17.93 -10.94 8.83
N ILE A 42 -16.85 -11.31 9.52
CA ILE A 42 -16.87 -12.42 10.49
C ILE A 42 -17.65 -12.04 11.75
N SER A 43 -17.66 -10.77 12.13
CA SER A 43 -18.36 -10.28 13.31
C SER A 43 -19.75 -9.71 13.01
N LEU A 44 -20.29 -9.85 11.78
CA LEU A 44 -21.57 -9.23 11.36
C LEU A 44 -21.67 -7.74 11.78
N GLY A 45 -20.56 -7.01 11.76
CA GLY A 45 -20.51 -5.59 12.15
C GLY A 45 -20.55 -5.27 13.65
N ILE A 46 -20.41 -6.26 14.55
CA ILE A 46 -20.48 -6.04 16.01
C ILE A 46 -19.27 -5.24 16.56
N TYR A 47 -18.13 -5.19 15.85
CA TYR A 47 -16.91 -4.49 16.30
C TYR A 47 -16.89 -2.98 15.97
N ARG A 48 -17.96 -2.45 15.36
CA ARG A 48 -18.09 -1.03 14.97
C ARG A 48 -18.97 -0.20 15.93
N PHE A 49 -19.44 -0.81 17.01
CA PHE A 49 -20.06 -0.12 18.15
C PHE A 49 -19.06 0.10 19.28
#